data_AF-A0A6I8UTN0-F1
#
_entry.id   AF-A0A6I8UTN0-F1
#
_cell.length_a   1.000
_cell.length_b   1.000
_cell.length_c   1.000
_cell.angle_alpha   90.00
_cell.angle_beta   90.00
_cell.angle_gamma   90.00
#
_symmetry.space_group_name_H-M   'P 1'
#
loop_
_entity.id
_entity.type
_entity.pdbx_description
1 polymer ?
#
loop_
_entity_poly.entity_id
_entity_poly.type
_entity_poly.pdbx_seq_one_letter_code
_entity_poly.pdbx_strand_id
1 'polypeptide(L)'
;MIKMAWAARLYTSFRLFSKNAVNCNAIGGKSLVDGVAITKNGKTIVAWHAETAFPYEHSKPLPKVVEAQTSAVIKETALKTAMQGFKRKHPEVARYELSKLTHTTKHRWFPRARDKKAKKTPMDRPYL
;
A
#
# COMPACT_ATOMS: atom_id res chain seq x y z
N MET A 1 8.58 -5.18 -75.20
CA MET A 1 9.46 -4.46 -74.24
C MET A 1 8.60 -3.48 -73.46
N ILE A 2 8.11 -3.87 -72.28
CA ILE A 2 7.24 -3.05 -71.41
C ILE A 2 7.83 -3.12 -70.00
N LYS A 3 8.37 -2.01 -69.50
CA LYS A 3 8.94 -1.91 -68.15
C LYS A 3 7.83 -1.55 -67.17
N MET A 4 7.55 -2.46 -66.23
CA MET A 4 6.69 -2.22 -65.06
C MET A 4 7.46 -1.36 -64.06
N ALA A 5 6.93 -0.19 -63.72
CA ALA A 5 7.46 0.66 -62.64
C ALA A 5 6.75 0.31 -61.33
N TRP A 6 7.51 -0.11 -60.32
CA TRP A 6 7.02 -0.28 -58.95
C TRP A 6 7.27 1.00 -58.15
N ALA A 7 6.22 1.64 -57.66
CA ALA A 7 6.31 2.77 -56.73
C ALA A 7 6.55 2.23 -55.31
N ALA A 8 7.74 2.48 -54.75
CA ALA A 8 8.05 2.17 -53.36
C ALA A 8 7.40 3.22 -52.44
N ARG A 9 6.36 2.82 -51.69
CA ARG A 9 5.71 3.64 -50.67
C ARG A 9 6.55 3.61 -49.40
N LEU A 10 7.33 4.66 -49.16
CA LEU A 10 8.10 4.83 -47.92
C LEU A 10 7.13 5.08 -46.75
N TYR A 11 6.88 4.07 -45.93
CA TYR A 11 6.24 4.24 -44.63
C TYR A 11 7.26 4.81 -43.64
N THR A 12 7.26 6.13 -43.47
CA THR A 12 7.91 6.79 -42.33
C THR A 12 7.18 6.38 -41.06
N SER A 13 7.77 5.44 -40.31
CA SER A 13 7.30 5.05 -38.99
C SER A 13 7.62 6.17 -37.99
N PHE A 14 6.65 7.06 -37.75
CA PHE A 14 6.73 8.00 -36.63
C PHE A 14 6.57 7.21 -35.32
N ARG A 15 7.68 6.99 -34.60
CA ARG A 15 7.62 6.48 -33.22
C ARG A 15 7.08 7.58 -32.32
N LEU A 16 5.85 7.45 -31.86
CA LEU A 16 5.33 8.24 -30.74
C LEU A 16 6.11 7.82 -29.48
N PHE A 17 7.08 8.65 -29.07
CA PHE A 17 7.70 8.52 -27.77
C PHE A 17 6.65 8.85 -26.70
N SER A 18 6.28 7.84 -25.91
CA SER A 18 5.44 8.01 -24.72
C SER A 18 6.19 8.87 -23.71
N LYS A 19 5.63 10.03 -23.36
CA LYS A 19 6.17 10.98 -22.37
C LYS A 19 5.96 10.54 -20.92
N ASN A 20 5.62 9.28 -20.64
CA ASN A 20 5.32 8.85 -19.26
C ASN A 20 6.57 8.49 -18.41
N ALA A 21 7.78 8.81 -18.88
CA ALA A 21 9.04 8.43 -18.22
C ALA A 21 9.70 9.55 -17.38
N VAL A 22 8.98 10.61 -16.99
CA VAL A 22 9.64 11.87 -16.53
C VAL A 22 9.69 12.10 -15.02
N ASN A 23 9.07 11.28 -14.17
CA ASN A 23 8.98 11.57 -12.71
C ASN A 23 9.59 10.51 -11.78
N CYS A 24 10.63 9.81 -12.23
CA CYS A 24 11.39 8.90 -11.39
C CYS A 24 12.78 9.47 -11.06
N ASN A 25 13.14 9.46 -9.77
CA ASN A 25 14.50 9.73 -9.31
C ASN A 25 15.47 8.65 -9.83
N ALA A 26 16.77 8.88 -9.73
CA ALA A 26 17.81 7.90 -10.12
C ALA A 26 17.69 6.53 -9.42
N ILE A 27 16.96 6.46 -8.29
CA ILE A 27 16.70 5.23 -7.51
C ILE A 27 15.35 4.57 -7.91
N GLY A 28 14.59 5.16 -8.84
CA GLY A 28 13.29 4.67 -9.28
C GLY A 28 12.10 5.10 -8.40
N GLY A 29 12.34 5.92 -7.36
CA GLY A 29 11.29 6.51 -6.52
C GLY A 29 10.65 7.76 -7.15
N LYS A 30 9.53 8.24 -6.60
CA LYS A 30 8.88 9.49 -7.03
C LYS A 30 9.83 10.68 -6.83
N SER A 31 10.02 11.52 -7.85
CA SER A 31 10.68 12.81 -7.64
C SER A 31 9.82 13.70 -6.77
N LEU A 32 10.39 14.17 -5.66
CA LEU A 32 9.72 15.13 -4.76
C LEU A 32 10.04 16.58 -5.15
N VAL A 33 11.04 16.78 -6.02
CA VAL A 33 11.47 18.10 -6.47
C VAL A 33 11.11 18.23 -7.93
N ASP A 34 10.24 19.20 -8.23
CA ASP A 34 9.78 19.50 -9.58
C ASP A 34 10.81 20.39 -10.32
N GLY A 35 11.49 21.26 -9.57
CA GLY A 35 12.48 22.16 -10.13
C GLY A 35 13.45 22.70 -9.09
N VAL A 36 14.68 22.95 -9.53
CA VAL A 36 15.72 23.61 -8.73
C VAL A 36 16.17 24.85 -9.50
N ALA A 37 16.16 25.99 -8.82
CA ALA A 37 16.60 27.26 -9.37
C ALA A 37 17.72 27.85 -8.52
N ILE A 38 18.61 28.60 -9.16
CA ILE A 38 19.66 29.35 -8.48
C ILE A 38 19.26 30.83 -8.53
N THR A 39 19.36 31.52 -7.41
CA THR A 39 19.11 32.96 -7.33
C THR A 39 20.11 33.75 -8.17
N LYS A 40 19.75 34.96 -8.64
CA LYS A 40 20.62 35.80 -9.51
C LYS A 40 22.02 36.03 -8.95
N ASN A 41 22.17 35.99 -7.63
CA ASN A 41 23.43 36.21 -6.93
C ASN A 41 24.27 34.93 -6.78
N GLY A 42 23.76 33.76 -7.18
CA GLY A 42 24.45 32.46 -7.11
C GLY A 42 24.64 31.88 -5.69
N LYS A 43 24.25 32.63 -4.65
CA LYS A 43 24.51 32.28 -3.24
C LYS A 43 23.45 31.37 -2.61
N THR A 44 22.29 31.23 -3.25
CA THR A 44 21.16 30.46 -2.72
C THR A 44 20.54 29.62 -3.81
N ILE A 45 20.31 28.35 -3.47
CA ILE A 45 19.60 27.36 -4.29
C ILE A 45 18.19 27.23 -3.72
N VAL A 46 17.19 27.35 -4.58
CA VAL A 46 15.77 27.25 -4.24
C VAL A 46 15.21 26.01 -4.91
N ALA A 47 14.50 25.16 -4.15
CA ALA A 47 13.83 23.98 -4.68
C ALA A 47 12.31 24.19 -4.63
N TRP A 48 11.64 23.93 -5.75
CA TRP A 48 10.20 23.89 -5.85
C TRP A 48 9.72 22.44 -5.69
N HIS A 49 8.91 22.18 -4.67
CA HIS A 49 8.38 20.86 -4.34
C HIS A 49 6.89 20.95 -3.97
N ALA A 50 6.02 21.17 -4.96
CA ALA A 50 4.59 21.22 -4.71
C ALA A 50 4.08 19.83 -4.26
N GLU A 51 3.11 19.80 -3.35
CA GLU A 51 2.47 18.54 -2.97
C GLU A 51 1.58 18.05 -4.12
N THR A 52 1.92 16.88 -4.67
CA THR A 52 1.12 16.26 -5.74
C THR A 52 -0.09 15.54 -5.14
N ALA A 53 -1.29 15.96 -5.51
CA ALA A 53 -2.52 15.26 -5.14
C ALA A 53 -2.58 13.86 -5.78
N PHE A 54 -3.21 12.91 -5.08
CA PHE A 54 -3.44 11.56 -5.62
C PHE A 54 -4.56 11.59 -6.67
N PRO A 55 -4.33 11.11 -7.92
CA PRO A 55 -5.33 11.16 -8.98
C PRO A 55 -6.48 10.18 -8.71
N TYR A 56 -7.71 10.62 -8.98
CA TYR A 56 -8.93 9.84 -8.72
C TYR A 56 -8.98 8.52 -9.50
N GLU A 57 -8.48 8.51 -10.74
CA GLU A 57 -8.46 7.33 -11.62
C GLU A 57 -7.65 6.15 -11.05
N HIS A 58 -6.70 6.43 -10.14
CA HIS A 58 -5.89 5.40 -9.49
C HIS A 58 -6.48 4.94 -8.15
N SER A 59 -7.62 5.49 -7.74
CA SER A 59 -8.34 5.08 -6.55
C SER A 59 -9.28 3.91 -6.84
N LYS A 60 -9.56 3.07 -5.83
CA LYS A 60 -10.58 2.02 -5.92
C LYS A 60 -11.80 2.46 -5.12
N PRO A 61 -13.04 2.19 -5.60
CA PRO A 61 -14.23 2.46 -4.82
C PRO A 61 -14.20 1.63 -3.54
N LEU A 62 -14.69 2.21 -2.44
CA LEU A 62 -14.82 1.48 -1.18
C LEU A 62 -15.85 0.34 -1.36
N PRO A 63 -15.53 -0.88 -0.91
CA PRO A 63 -16.50 -1.97 -0.96
C PRO A 63 -17.69 -1.62 -0.06
N LYS A 64 -18.91 -1.76 -0.60
CA LYS A 64 -20.12 -1.64 0.20
C LYS A 64 -20.16 -2.82 1.16
N VAL A 65 -20.00 -2.55 2.46
CA VAL A 65 -20.24 -3.56 3.49
C VAL A 65 -21.74 -3.80 3.50
N VAL A 66 -22.16 -4.85 2.79
CA VAL A 66 -23.48 -5.42 3.02
C VAL A 66 -23.39 -6.01 4.41
N GLU A 67 -23.89 -5.28 5.41
CA GLU A 67 -24.31 -5.91 6.65
C GLU A 67 -25.26 -7.00 6.22
N ALA A 68 -24.79 -8.25 6.24
CA ALA A 68 -25.61 -9.39 5.90
C ALA A 68 -26.85 -9.26 6.78
N GLN A 69 -27.97 -8.90 6.15
CA GLN A 69 -29.23 -8.63 6.82
C GLN A 69 -29.47 -9.82 7.73
N THR A 70 -29.32 -9.58 9.04
CA THR A 70 -29.65 -10.53 10.10
C THR A 70 -31.16 -10.67 10.08
N SER A 71 -31.64 -11.41 9.10
CA SER A 71 -33.05 -11.72 8.94
C SER A 71 -33.49 -12.56 10.14
N ALA A 72 -34.16 -11.85 11.04
CA ALA A 72 -35.21 -12.28 11.94
C ALA A 72 -34.83 -13.20 13.11
N VAL A 73 -34.41 -12.56 14.21
CA VAL A 73 -34.76 -12.84 15.64
C VAL A 73 -34.36 -14.19 16.27
N ILE A 74 -34.35 -15.32 15.56
CA ILE A 74 -34.13 -16.65 16.16
C ILE A 74 -32.63 -17.07 16.15
N LYS A 75 -31.79 -16.44 15.30
CA LYS A 75 -30.38 -16.84 15.14
C LYS A 75 -29.41 -16.11 16.06
N GLU A 76 -29.80 -15.01 16.69
CA GLU A 76 -28.86 -14.24 17.53
C GLU A 76 -28.39 -15.02 18.76
N THR A 77 -29.28 -15.77 19.42
CA THR A 77 -28.93 -16.56 20.61
C THR A 77 -28.03 -17.74 20.26
N ALA A 78 -28.30 -18.40 19.13
CA ALA A 78 -27.45 -19.46 18.59
C ALA A 78 -26.07 -18.93 18.17
N LEU A 79 -26.01 -17.77 17.51
CA LEU A 79 -24.75 -17.11 17.15
C LEU A 79 -23.97 -16.65 18.38
N LYS A 80 -24.63 -16.04 19.38
CA LYS A 80 -24.01 -15.65 20.65
C LYS A 80 -23.47 -16.87 21.39
N THR A 81 -24.21 -17.97 21.41
CA THR A 81 -23.78 -19.25 22.02
C THR A 81 -22.59 -19.87 21.28
N ALA A 82 -22.62 -19.88 19.95
CA ALA A 82 -21.49 -20.34 19.14
C ALA A 82 -20.25 -19.47 19.35
N MET A 83 -20.40 -18.14 19.32
CA MET A 83 -19.34 -17.18 19.63
C MET A 83 -18.78 -17.36 21.04
N GLN A 84 -19.63 -17.66 22.03
CA GLN A 84 -19.22 -17.97 23.39
C GLN A 84 -18.37 -19.26 23.44
N GLY A 85 -18.73 -20.29 22.66
CA GLY A 85 -17.95 -21.53 22.52
C GLY A 85 -16.56 -21.30 21.92
N PHE A 86 -16.44 -20.36 20.97
CA PHE A 86 -15.15 -19.97 20.40
C PHE A 86 -14.27 -19.14 21.35
N LYS A 87 -14.77 -18.65 22.49
CA LYS A 87 -13.94 -17.90 23.46
C LYS A 87 -12.89 -18.76 24.15
N ARG A 88 -13.11 -20.08 24.26
CA ARG A 88 -12.21 -21.01 24.95
C ARG A 88 -11.48 -21.94 23.99
N LYS A 89 -10.68 -21.37 23.08
CA LYS A 89 -9.79 -22.17 22.23
C LYS A 89 -8.62 -22.73 23.04
N HIS A 90 -8.20 -23.96 22.69
CA HIS A 90 -6.96 -24.53 23.21
C HIS A 90 -5.79 -23.59 22.85
N PRO A 91 -4.83 -23.35 23.76
CA PRO A 91 -3.75 -22.40 23.51
C PRO A 91 -2.94 -22.74 22.26
N GLU A 92 -2.80 -24.01 21.86
CA GLU A 92 -2.11 -24.37 20.61
C GLU A 92 -2.85 -23.89 19.35
N VAL A 93 -4.18 -24.07 19.32
CA VAL A 93 -5.02 -23.62 18.21
C VAL A 93 -4.97 -22.10 18.10
N ALA A 94 -5.11 -21.40 19.23
CA ALA A 94 -5.00 -19.95 19.27
C ALA A 94 -3.64 -19.47 18.74
N ARG A 95 -2.53 -20.11 19.13
CA ARG A 95 -1.18 -19.76 18.65
C ARG A 95 -1.04 -19.95 17.14
N TYR A 96 -1.59 -21.05 16.60
CA TYR A 96 -1.56 -21.30 15.16
C TYR A 96 -2.37 -20.27 14.38
N GLU A 97 -3.60 -19.99 14.80
CA GLU A 97 -4.46 -18.97 14.20
C GLU A 97 -3.81 -17.58 14.25
N LEU A 98 -3.25 -17.18 15.39
CA LEU A 98 -2.53 -15.93 15.54
C LEU A 98 -1.33 -15.85 14.59
N SER A 99 -0.58 -16.94 14.46
CA SER A 99 0.55 -17.00 13.52
C SER A 99 0.10 -16.83 12.06
N LYS A 100 -1.05 -17.41 11.69
CA LYS A 100 -1.60 -17.32 10.34
C LYS A 100 -2.18 -15.94 10.04
N LEU A 101 -2.91 -15.33 10.98
CA LEU A 101 -3.50 -14.00 10.84
C LEU A 101 -2.46 -12.89 10.75
N THR A 102 -1.41 -12.98 11.58
CA THR A 102 -0.35 -11.95 11.63
C THR A 102 0.83 -12.25 10.69
N HIS A 103 0.77 -13.37 9.96
CA HIS A 103 1.87 -13.88 9.13
C HIS A 103 3.20 -13.97 9.91
N THR A 104 3.14 -14.36 11.18
CA THR A 104 4.30 -14.54 12.06
C THR A 104 4.58 -16.02 12.32
N THR A 105 5.70 -16.33 12.98
CA THR A 105 6.01 -17.69 13.40
C THR A 105 5.31 -18.04 14.72
N LYS A 106 4.93 -19.32 14.88
CA LYS A 106 4.26 -19.81 16.10
C LYS A 106 5.07 -19.59 17.39
N HIS A 107 6.40 -19.56 17.30
CA HIS A 107 7.32 -19.42 18.44
C HIS A 107 7.30 -18.03 19.10
N ARG A 108 6.72 -17.02 18.44
CA ARG A 108 6.52 -15.69 19.02
C ARG A 108 5.42 -15.69 20.09
N TRP A 109 4.46 -16.62 19.97
CA TRP A 109 3.27 -16.70 20.81
C TRP A 109 3.41 -17.67 21.99
N PHE A 110 4.60 -18.23 22.20
CA PHE A 110 4.93 -18.95 23.43
C PHE A 110 5.36 -17.94 24.51
N PRO A 111 4.91 -18.11 25.76
CA PRO A 111 5.26 -17.20 26.83
C PRO A 111 6.78 -17.21 27.07
N ARG A 112 7.43 -16.05 27.03
CA ARG A 112 8.86 -15.91 27.34
C ARG A 112 9.04 -15.37 28.75
N ALA A 113 10.05 -15.88 29.46
CA ALA A 113 10.38 -15.39 30.80
C ALA A 113 10.76 -13.90 30.83
N ARG A 114 11.30 -13.38 29.72
CA ARG A 114 11.70 -11.97 29.56
C ARG A 114 10.50 -11.01 29.54
N ASP A 115 9.37 -11.44 28.97
CA ASP A 115 8.20 -10.57 28.79
C ASP A 115 7.56 -10.21 30.15
N LYS A 116 7.70 -11.10 31.15
CA LYS A 116 7.34 -10.80 32.55
C LYS A 116 8.16 -9.65 33.17
N LYS A 117 9.32 -9.35 32.60
CA LYS A 117 10.28 -8.34 33.07
C LYS A 117 10.41 -7.17 32.09
N ALA A 118 9.41 -6.95 31.22
CA ALA A 118 9.44 -5.85 30.27
C ALA A 118 9.63 -4.51 31.00
N LYS A 119 10.63 -3.73 30.59
CA LYS A 119 10.91 -2.41 31.15
C LYS A 119 9.81 -1.45 30.71
N LYS A 120 9.30 -0.64 31.63
CA LYS A 120 8.43 0.50 31.30
C LYS A 120 9.31 1.63 30.78
N THR A 121 9.55 1.66 29.47
CA THR A 121 10.31 2.75 28.85
C THR A 121 9.43 3.99 28.75
N PRO A 122 9.91 5.17 29.15
CA PRO A 122 9.18 6.42 28.94
C PRO A 122 9.00 6.67 27.44
N MET A 123 7.91 7.37 27.09
CA MET A 123 7.63 7.76 25.71
C MET A 123 8.62 8.85 25.26
N ASP A 124 9.17 8.70 24.06
CA ASP A 124 10.19 9.63 23.51
C ASP A 124 9.63 11.03 23.22
N ARG A 125 8.34 11.11 22.85
CA ARG A 125 7.61 12.37 22.62
C ARG A 125 6.46 12.50 23.62
N PRO A 126 6.70 13.07 24.81
CA PRO A 126 5.70 13.05 25.90
C PRO A 126 4.54 14.04 25.70
N TYR A 127 4.64 15.00 24.77
CA TYR A 127 3.68 16.09 24.55
C TYR A 127 3.01 16.05 23.16
N LEU A 128 3.03 14.91 22.47
CA LEU A 128 2.39 14.71 21.17
C LEU A 128 1.28 13.67 21.25
#